data_AF-A0A5N5ZEC2-F1
#
_entry.id   AF-A0A5N5ZEC2-F1
#
_cell.length_a   1.000
_cell.length_b   1.000
_cell.length_c   1.000
_cell.angle_alpha   90.00
_cell.angle_beta   90.00
_cell.angle_gamma   90.00
#
_symmetry.space_group_name_H-M   'P 1'
#
loop_
_entity.id
_entity.type
_entity.pdbx_description
1 polymer ?
#
loop_
_entity_poly.entity_id
_entity_poly.type
_entity_poly.pdbx_seq_one_letter_code
_entity_poly.pdbx_strand_id
1 'polypeptide(L)'
;MTNQRKSNFESKLFSFIFVVLVMKLIYLIVTSLIAGDFPSFLIELIVLALVLFAVLYLIRKLFGEEDEGRSRYGETSTIGDEQFNALREHYEKLTNDFIEKKQYKKAAYIQLKLLQNPYRAAGILKDGHLYNEAALVYLKKCFHKENAAECYELARSYSKSIKLYTELNQHEKVGDLYKKINDTGKAQHHYQIVVDEYVERNQYVKASLLYRKKMNNIPAANKLLLKGWTENKDAVNCANNYLANFKDKAALQKEIHQFKAARTHEGNERQFLEVLTHEYKKDIAPKEEIQEMAYELISKNHKKYGMLSLLNHFVTDDSQLRKDILRHKTKK
;
A
#
# COMPACT_ATOMS: atom_id res chain seq x y z
N MET A 1 8.34 18.93 -34.10
CA MET A 1 7.51 17.69 -34.13
C MET A 1 8.30 16.38 -34.33
N THR A 2 9.63 16.42 -34.55
CA THR A 2 10.47 15.25 -34.85
C THR A 2 11.08 14.60 -33.59
N ASN A 3 11.50 15.36 -32.58
CA ASN A 3 12.12 14.80 -31.36
C ASN A 3 11.17 13.97 -30.47
N GLN A 4 9.88 14.33 -30.42
CA GLN A 4 8.91 13.61 -29.58
C GLN A 4 8.51 12.24 -30.17
N ARG A 5 8.64 12.04 -31.48
CA ARG A 5 8.43 10.74 -32.13
C ARG A 5 9.62 9.80 -31.93
N LYS A 6 10.85 10.33 -31.91
CA LYS A 6 12.08 9.57 -31.70
C LYS A 6 12.15 8.99 -30.28
N SER A 7 11.90 9.80 -29.26
CA SER A 7 11.87 9.38 -27.85
C SER A 7 10.75 8.35 -27.55
N ASN A 8 9.56 8.53 -28.14
CA ASN A 8 8.46 7.57 -27.98
C ASN A 8 8.71 6.22 -28.69
N PHE A 9 9.50 6.19 -29.77
CA PHE A 9 9.89 4.96 -30.44
C PHE A 9 10.94 4.20 -29.62
N GLU A 10 11.95 4.90 -29.12
CA GLU A 10 13.01 4.32 -28.27
C GLU A 10 12.44 3.70 -26.99
N SER A 11 11.57 4.42 -26.27
CA SER A 11 10.91 3.89 -25.06
C SER A 11 10.06 2.65 -25.34
N LYS A 12 9.33 2.62 -26.47
CA LYS A 12 8.52 1.46 -26.86
C LYS A 12 9.38 0.27 -27.29
N LEU A 13 10.50 0.51 -27.97
CA LEU A 13 11.46 -0.51 -28.34
C LEU A 13 12.10 -1.15 -27.10
N PHE A 14 12.51 -0.34 -26.11
CA PHE A 14 13.05 -0.83 -24.85
C PHE A 14 12.04 -1.67 -24.07
N SER A 15 10.81 -1.18 -23.95
CA SER A 15 9.74 -1.92 -23.28
C SER A 15 9.47 -3.27 -23.96
N PHE A 16 9.43 -3.29 -25.31
CA PHE A 16 9.24 -4.52 -26.07
C PHE A 16 10.37 -5.54 -25.86
N ILE A 17 11.64 -5.11 -25.98
CA ILE A 17 12.81 -5.99 -25.78
C ILE A 17 12.82 -6.56 -24.35
N PHE A 18 12.52 -5.72 -23.35
CA PHE A 18 12.46 -6.13 -21.96
C PHE A 18 11.36 -7.18 -21.71
N VAL A 19 10.14 -6.94 -22.22
CA VAL A 19 9.02 -7.89 -22.10
C VAL A 19 9.34 -9.24 -22.73
N VAL A 20 9.98 -9.25 -23.90
CA VAL A 20 10.39 -10.49 -24.58
C VAL A 20 11.43 -11.27 -23.76
N LEU A 21 12.40 -10.58 -23.14
CA LEU A 21 13.40 -11.23 -22.28
C LEU A 21 12.79 -11.80 -21.00
N VAL A 22 11.85 -11.08 -20.37
CA VAL A 22 11.13 -11.55 -19.19
C VAL A 22 10.26 -12.77 -19.52
N MET A 23 9.53 -12.73 -20.64
CA MET A 23 8.74 -13.87 -21.12
C MET A 23 9.61 -15.11 -21.34
N LYS A 24 10.81 -14.93 -21.93
CA LYS A 24 11.77 -16.03 -22.15
C LYS A 24 12.34 -16.57 -20.84
N LEU A 25 12.58 -15.72 -19.84
CA LEU A 25 13.01 -16.13 -18.51
C LEU A 25 11.92 -16.94 -17.78
N ILE A 26 10.66 -16.50 -17.84
CA ILE A 26 9.52 -17.21 -17.25
C ILE A 26 9.36 -18.58 -17.92
N TYR A 27 9.44 -18.64 -19.25
CA TYR A 27 9.37 -19.91 -19.99
C TYR A 27 10.44 -20.90 -19.52
N LEU A 28 11.68 -20.42 -19.37
CA LEU A 28 12.84 -21.22 -18.95
C LEU A 28 12.71 -21.73 -17.49
N ILE A 29 12.15 -20.92 -16.59
CA ILE A 29 11.84 -21.34 -15.22
C ILE A 29 10.77 -22.44 -15.22
N VAL A 30 9.70 -22.26 -16.01
CA VAL A 30 8.59 -23.22 -16.08
C VAL A 30 9.04 -24.55 -16.67
N THR A 31 9.82 -24.54 -17.77
CA THR A 31 10.33 -25.78 -18.38
C THR A 31 11.31 -26.52 -17.46
N SER A 32 12.18 -25.80 -16.74
CA SER A 32 13.09 -26.40 -15.78
C SER A 32 12.38 -27.01 -14.57
N LEU A 33 11.32 -26.36 -14.08
CA LEU A 33 10.51 -26.88 -12.96
C LEU A 33 9.81 -28.20 -13.33
N ILE A 34 9.41 -28.35 -14.61
CA ILE A 34 8.70 -29.52 -15.12
C ILE A 34 9.68 -30.65 -15.47
N ALA A 35 10.82 -30.34 -16.08
CA ALA A 35 11.78 -31.34 -16.55
C ALA A 35 12.78 -31.82 -15.47
N GLY A 36 12.94 -31.07 -14.36
CA GLY A 36 13.84 -31.42 -13.26
C GLY A 36 15.34 -31.32 -13.61
N ASP A 37 15.69 -30.81 -14.80
CA ASP A 37 17.06 -30.74 -15.31
C ASP A 37 17.70 -29.39 -14.99
N PHE A 38 18.29 -29.30 -13.79
CA PHE A 38 18.94 -28.09 -13.27
C PHE A 38 20.25 -27.72 -13.98
N PRO A 39 21.12 -28.66 -14.41
CA PRO A 39 22.32 -28.34 -15.18
C PRO A 39 22.03 -27.60 -16.51
N SER A 40 21.04 -28.08 -17.28
CA SER A 40 20.66 -27.43 -18.54
C SER A 40 20.08 -26.02 -18.32
N PHE A 41 19.31 -25.84 -17.24
CA PHE A 41 18.82 -24.53 -16.81
C PHE A 41 19.95 -23.53 -16.55
N LEU A 42 21.02 -23.94 -15.87
CA LEU A 42 22.16 -23.04 -15.58
C LEU A 42 22.89 -22.59 -16.85
N ILE A 43 23.05 -23.49 -17.84
CA ILE A 43 23.69 -23.16 -19.12
C ILE A 43 22.82 -22.16 -19.90
N GLU A 44 21.51 -22.41 -19.99
CA GLU A 44 20.61 -21.50 -20.71
C GLU A 44 20.48 -20.13 -20.01
N LEU A 45 20.54 -20.10 -18.68
CA LEU A 45 20.58 -18.85 -17.90
C LEU A 45 21.82 -18.02 -18.21
N ILE A 46 22.99 -18.66 -18.33
CA ILE A 46 24.24 -18.00 -18.72
C ILE A 46 24.13 -17.44 -20.14
N VAL A 47 23.56 -18.20 -21.08
CA VAL A 47 23.34 -17.73 -22.46
C VAL A 47 22.39 -16.53 -22.47
N LEU A 48 21.30 -16.55 -21.69
CA LEU A 48 20.37 -15.43 -21.57
C LEU A 48 21.07 -14.18 -21.00
N ALA A 49 21.92 -14.35 -19.98
CA ALA A 49 22.69 -13.27 -19.39
C ALA A 49 23.70 -12.67 -20.38
N LEU A 50 24.35 -13.49 -21.20
CA LEU A 50 25.26 -13.04 -22.26
C LEU A 50 24.53 -12.27 -23.36
N VAL A 51 23.34 -12.74 -23.78
CA VAL A 51 22.49 -12.02 -24.74
C VAL A 51 22.04 -10.69 -24.18
N LEU A 52 21.61 -10.66 -22.91
CA LEU A 52 21.21 -9.42 -22.23
C LEU A 52 22.39 -8.44 -22.14
N PHE A 53 23.59 -8.92 -21.81
CA PHE A 53 24.80 -8.11 -21.79
C PHE A 53 25.17 -7.57 -23.17
N ALA A 54 25.10 -8.40 -24.22
CA ALA A 54 25.37 -7.98 -25.59
C ALA A 54 24.36 -6.94 -26.09
N VAL A 55 23.08 -7.11 -25.75
CA VAL A 55 22.02 -6.13 -26.06
C VAL A 55 22.28 -4.82 -25.32
N LEU A 56 22.59 -4.85 -24.02
CA LEU A 56 22.94 -3.66 -23.25
C LEU A 56 24.21 -2.97 -23.75
N TYR A 57 25.21 -3.73 -24.18
CA TYR A 57 26.45 -3.22 -24.77
C TYR A 57 26.19 -2.55 -26.13
N LEU A 58 25.38 -3.17 -26.99
CA LEU A 58 24.97 -2.59 -28.27
C LEU A 58 24.12 -1.33 -28.07
N ILE A 59 23.24 -1.32 -27.07
CA ILE A 59 22.47 -0.12 -26.69
C ILE A 59 23.43 0.98 -26.22
N ARG A 60 24.39 0.68 -25.34
CA ARG A 60 25.40 1.67 -24.90
C ARG A 60 26.26 2.17 -26.05
N LYS A 61 26.53 1.36 -27.08
CA LYS A 61 27.31 1.77 -28.25
C LYS A 61 26.48 2.55 -29.29
N LEU A 62 25.18 2.27 -29.36
CA LEU A 62 24.24 2.99 -30.24
C LEU A 62 23.71 4.27 -29.58
N PHE A 63 23.74 4.36 -28.25
CA PHE A 63 23.09 5.42 -27.47
C PHE A 63 23.94 6.00 -26.31
N GLY A 64 25.24 5.72 -26.24
CA GLY A 64 26.22 6.37 -25.34
C GLY A 64 27.48 6.72 -26.16
N GLU A 65 28.16 7.85 -25.97
CA GLU A 65 28.59 8.57 -24.75
C GLU A 65 28.19 10.07 -24.80
N GLU A 66 28.26 10.90 -23.73
CA GLU A 66 29.35 11.07 -22.75
C GLU A 66 28.86 11.50 -21.36
N ASP A 67 29.50 10.97 -20.31
CA ASP A 67 29.87 11.79 -19.16
C ASP A 67 31.29 11.43 -18.65
N GLU A 68 31.99 12.49 -18.25
CA GLU A 68 33.30 12.63 -17.56
C GLU A 68 34.65 12.62 -18.34
N GLY A 69 35.25 13.81 -18.43
CA GLY A 69 36.62 14.01 -17.94
C GLY A 69 37.78 14.02 -18.93
N ARG A 70 37.82 15.00 -19.85
CA ARG A 70 39.06 15.72 -20.22
C ARG A 70 38.74 16.97 -21.03
N SER A 71 39.02 18.11 -20.42
CA SER A 71 38.98 19.45 -21.00
C SER A 71 39.77 19.51 -22.32
N ARG A 72 39.04 19.52 -23.43
CA ARG A 72 39.55 19.97 -24.73
C ARG A 72 38.49 20.78 -25.44
N TYR A 73 38.53 22.08 -25.13
CA TYR A 73 38.11 23.22 -25.94
C TYR A 73 37.38 22.87 -27.24
N GLY A 74 36.05 22.92 -27.18
CA GLY A 74 35.13 22.81 -28.32
C GLY A 74 34.00 23.81 -28.10
N GLU A 75 34.28 25.06 -28.44
CA GLU A 75 33.44 26.23 -28.23
C GLU A 75 32.22 26.19 -29.17
N THR A 76 31.15 25.55 -28.69
CA THR A 76 29.80 25.73 -29.24
C THR A 76 29.11 26.81 -28.40
N SER A 77 29.01 28.00 -28.98
CA SER A 77 28.41 29.25 -28.44
C SER A 77 27.48 29.10 -27.22
N THR A 78 28.02 29.35 -26.02
CA THR A 78 27.34 29.38 -24.71
C THR A 78 26.43 30.60 -24.50
N ILE A 79 26.41 31.53 -25.46
CA ILE A 79 25.64 32.79 -25.38
C ILE A 79 24.12 32.52 -25.32
N GLY A 80 23.63 31.46 -25.94
CA GLY A 80 22.20 31.11 -25.94
C GLY A 80 21.71 30.53 -24.62
N ASP A 81 22.51 29.68 -23.97
CA ASP A 81 22.11 28.98 -22.75
C ASP A 81 22.15 29.90 -21.53
N GLU A 82 23.15 30.78 -21.42
CA GLU A 82 23.21 31.79 -20.36
C GLU A 82 22.05 32.79 -20.46
N GLN A 83 21.71 33.25 -21.67
CA GLN A 83 20.57 34.15 -21.89
C GLN A 83 19.23 33.46 -21.59
N PHE A 84 19.08 32.20 -21.99
CA PHE A 84 17.89 31.41 -21.69
C PHE A 84 17.73 31.17 -20.18
N ASN A 85 18.83 30.86 -19.49
CA ASN A 85 18.82 30.67 -18.03
C ASN A 85 18.52 31.98 -17.30
N ALA A 86 19.14 33.10 -17.68
CA ALA A 86 18.86 34.41 -17.11
C ALA A 86 17.38 34.82 -17.31
N LEU A 87 16.81 34.53 -18.49
CA LEU A 87 15.39 34.78 -18.76
C LEU A 87 14.48 33.88 -17.90
N ARG A 88 14.82 32.60 -17.75
CA ARG A 88 14.10 31.67 -16.89
C ARG A 88 14.11 32.15 -15.44
N GLU A 89 15.28 32.54 -14.92
CA GLU A 89 15.43 33.07 -13.57
C GLU A 89 14.61 34.35 -13.37
N HIS A 90 14.60 35.25 -14.35
CA HIS A 90 13.79 36.45 -14.31
C HIS A 90 12.29 36.13 -14.15
N TYR A 91 11.77 35.17 -14.93
CA TYR A 91 10.37 34.74 -14.82
C TYR A 91 10.08 33.96 -13.53
N GLU A 92 11.05 33.20 -13.01
CA GLU A 92 10.92 32.53 -11.71
C GLU A 92 10.84 33.56 -10.57
N LYS A 93 11.69 34.59 -10.59
CA LYS A 93 11.62 35.70 -9.64
C LYS A 93 10.29 36.43 -9.72
N LEU A 94 9.85 36.78 -10.94
CA LEU A 94 8.56 37.42 -11.15
C LEU A 94 7.38 36.54 -10.67
N THR A 95 7.47 35.22 -10.85
CA THR A 95 6.49 34.27 -10.31
C THR A 95 6.43 34.37 -8.79
N ASN A 96 7.59 34.34 -8.12
CA ASN A 96 7.68 34.41 -6.67
C ASN A 96 7.13 35.76 -6.14
N ASP A 97 7.47 36.88 -6.78
CA ASP A 97 6.92 38.20 -6.44
C ASP A 97 5.38 38.20 -6.51
N PHE A 98 4.79 37.53 -7.51
CA PHE A 98 3.34 37.39 -7.61
C PHE A 98 2.75 36.48 -6.54
N ILE A 99 3.45 35.40 -6.14
CA ILE A 99 3.04 34.53 -5.03
C ILE A 99 3.03 35.32 -3.72
N GLU A 100 4.09 36.08 -3.42
CA GLU A 100 4.18 36.92 -2.22
C GLU A 100 3.05 37.95 -2.16
N LYS A 101 2.68 38.52 -3.32
CA LYS A 101 1.53 39.43 -3.46
C LYS A 101 0.18 38.70 -3.48
N LYS A 102 0.13 37.38 -3.25
CA LYS A 102 -1.06 36.51 -3.31
C LYS A 102 -1.80 36.54 -4.65
N GLN A 103 -1.11 36.89 -5.74
CA GLN A 103 -1.64 36.93 -7.10
C GLN A 103 -1.43 35.58 -7.81
N TYR A 104 -1.92 34.51 -7.21
CA TYR A 104 -1.66 33.12 -7.62
C TYR A 104 -2.02 32.81 -9.08
N LYS A 105 -3.10 33.41 -9.61
CA LYS A 105 -3.48 33.23 -11.04
C LYS A 105 -2.42 33.76 -12.00
N LYS A 106 -1.79 34.90 -11.68
CA LYS A 106 -0.74 35.49 -12.51
C LYS A 106 0.56 34.70 -12.41
N ALA A 107 0.94 34.31 -11.19
CA ALA A 107 2.09 33.44 -10.96
C ALA A 107 1.96 32.11 -11.74
N ALA A 108 0.81 31.45 -11.64
CA ALA A 108 0.53 30.22 -12.37
C ALA A 108 0.51 30.42 -13.89
N TYR A 109 0.02 31.57 -14.38
CA TYR A 109 0.06 31.90 -15.81
C TYR A 109 1.49 31.96 -16.35
N ILE A 110 2.41 32.62 -15.62
CA ILE A 110 3.84 32.67 -15.99
C ILE A 110 4.41 31.26 -16.08
N GLN A 111 4.19 30.46 -15.05
CA GLN A 111 4.65 29.07 -15.02
C GLN A 111 4.09 28.24 -16.18
N LEU A 112 2.81 28.40 -16.49
CA LEU A 112 2.14 27.62 -17.53
C LEU A 112 2.48 28.06 -18.95
N LYS A 113 2.62 29.37 -19.21
CA LYS A 113 2.74 29.93 -20.56
C LYS A 113 4.16 30.31 -20.94
N LEU A 114 4.94 30.83 -19.99
CA LEU A 114 6.29 31.34 -20.24
C LEU A 114 7.33 30.27 -19.91
N LEU A 115 7.20 29.64 -18.74
CA LEU A 115 8.16 28.63 -18.26
C LEU A 115 7.78 27.18 -18.65
N GLN A 116 6.60 26.97 -19.24
CA GLN A 116 6.10 25.65 -19.68
C GLN A 116 6.14 24.57 -18.58
N ASN A 117 5.92 24.97 -17.32
CA ASN A 117 5.88 24.08 -16.16
C ASN A 117 4.45 23.96 -15.62
N PRO A 118 3.61 23.07 -16.19
CA PRO A 118 2.22 22.94 -15.80
C PRO A 118 2.04 22.37 -14.38
N TYR A 119 2.97 21.54 -13.91
CA TYR A 119 2.92 20.97 -12.56
C TYR A 119 3.12 22.05 -11.50
N ARG A 120 4.14 22.90 -11.66
CA ARG A 120 4.38 24.04 -10.76
C ARG A 120 3.23 25.04 -10.82
N ALA A 121 2.70 25.33 -12.01
CA ALA A 121 1.53 26.18 -12.16
C ALA A 121 0.31 25.64 -11.39
N ALA A 122 0.02 24.34 -11.49
CA ALA A 122 -1.07 23.70 -10.77
C ALA A 122 -0.85 23.73 -9.25
N GLY A 123 0.39 23.52 -8.79
CA GLY A 123 0.77 23.66 -7.38
C GLY A 123 0.49 25.05 -6.84
N ILE A 124 0.95 26.10 -7.54
CA ILE A 124 0.69 27.50 -7.16
C ILE A 124 -0.81 27.81 -7.06
N LEU A 125 -1.62 27.27 -7.99
CA LEU A 125 -3.07 27.42 -7.92
C LEU A 125 -3.66 26.69 -6.71
N LYS A 126 -3.17 25.47 -6.39
CA LYS A 126 -3.59 24.69 -5.22
C LYS A 126 -3.25 25.43 -3.92
N ASP A 127 -2.05 26.00 -3.83
CA ASP A 127 -1.59 26.79 -2.67
C ASP A 127 -2.42 28.06 -2.48
N GLY A 128 -2.87 28.67 -3.58
CA GLY A 128 -3.82 29.79 -3.56
C GLY A 128 -5.27 29.39 -3.30
N HIS A 129 -5.55 28.14 -2.94
CA HIS A 129 -6.90 27.56 -2.78
C HIS A 129 -7.80 27.63 -4.04
N LEU A 130 -7.20 27.83 -5.22
CA LEU A 130 -7.88 27.85 -6.52
C LEU A 130 -8.00 26.43 -7.08
N TYR A 131 -8.67 25.58 -6.30
CA TYR A 131 -8.65 24.13 -6.49
C TYR A 131 -9.28 23.67 -7.81
N ASN A 132 -10.34 24.31 -8.28
CA ASN A 132 -10.97 23.95 -9.55
C ASN A 132 -10.05 24.25 -10.76
N GLU A 133 -9.38 25.39 -10.75
CA GLU A 133 -8.40 25.75 -11.76
C GLU A 133 -7.18 24.83 -11.70
N ALA A 134 -6.67 24.54 -10.50
CA ALA A 134 -5.57 23.58 -10.30
C ALA A 134 -5.94 22.19 -10.86
N ALA A 135 -7.14 21.69 -10.56
CA ALA A 135 -7.63 20.41 -11.06
C ALA A 135 -7.68 20.36 -12.59
N LEU A 136 -8.10 21.45 -13.24
CA LEU A 136 -8.15 21.54 -14.69
C LEU A 136 -6.75 21.48 -15.32
N VAL A 137 -5.76 22.14 -14.70
CA VAL A 137 -4.37 22.11 -15.16
C VAL A 137 -3.78 20.70 -14.95
N TYR A 138 -3.99 20.08 -13.78
CA TYR A 138 -3.55 18.69 -13.54
C TYR A 138 -4.15 17.73 -14.57
N LEU A 139 -5.45 17.86 -14.87
CA LEU A 139 -6.14 16.96 -15.79
C LEU A 139 -5.72 17.17 -17.26
N LYS A 140 -5.69 18.42 -17.74
CA LYS A 140 -5.52 18.72 -19.17
C LYS A 140 -4.08 18.94 -19.61
N LYS A 141 -3.19 19.31 -18.68
CA LYS A 141 -1.79 19.68 -18.99
C LYS A 141 -0.79 18.72 -18.37
N CYS A 142 -1.06 18.26 -17.16
CA CYS A 142 -0.20 17.29 -16.48
C CYS A 142 -0.60 15.84 -16.77
N PHE A 143 -1.82 15.61 -17.27
CA PHE A 143 -2.43 14.30 -17.47
C PHE A 143 -2.45 13.43 -16.20
N HIS A 144 -2.51 14.08 -15.03
CA HIS A 144 -2.46 13.43 -13.72
C HIS A 144 -3.84 13.44 -13.07
N LYS A 145 -4.57 12.32 -13.20
CA LYS A 145 -5.97 12.23 -12.79
C LYS A 145 -6.14 12.25 -11.27
N GLU A 146 -5.21 11.66 -10.53
CA GLU A 146 -5.21 11.57 -9.07
C GLU A 146 -5.16 12.98 -8.45
N ASN A 147 -4.18 13.80 -8.84
CA ASN A 147 -4.06 15.17 -8.36
C ASN A 147 -5.25 16.04 -8.76
N ALA A 148 -5.81 15.80 -9.96
CA ALA A 148 -7.03 16.47 -10.39
C ALA A 148 -8.25 16.07 -9.54
N ALA A 149 -8.40 14.79 -9.23
CA ALA A 149 -9.49 14.26 -8.39
C ALA A 149 -9.41 14.82 -6.97
N GLU A 150 -8.21 14.86 -6.38
CA GLU A 150 -7.93 15.46 -5.07
C GLU A 150 -8.27 16.95 -5.07
N CYS A 151 -7.83 17.71 -6.08
CA CYS A 151 -8.16 19.12 -6.20
C CYS A 151 -9.68 19.35 -6.34
N TYR A 152 -10.40 18.56 -7.14
CA TYR A 152 -11.86 18.66 -7.20
C TYR A 152 -12.53 18.29 -5.87
N GLU A 153 -11.99 17.34 -5.10
CA GLU A 153 -12.48 17.03 -3.76
C GLU A 153 -12.30 18.22 -2.82
N LEU A 154 -11.11 18.84 -2.80
CA LEU A 154 -10.82 20.05 -2.01
C LEU A 154 -11.74 21.22 -2.42
N ALA A 155 -12.05 21.34 -3.71
CA ALA A 155 -13.00 22.31 -4.25
C ALA A 155 -14.47 21.99 -3.93
N ARG A 156 -14.76 20.89 -3.21
CA ARG A 156 -16.12 20.35 -3.00
C ARG A 156 -16.89 20.05 -4.29
N SER A 157 -16.18 19.93 -5.41
CA SER A 157 -16.73 19.53 -6.70
C SER A 157 -16.81 18.01 -6.78
N TYR A 158 -17.58 17.42 -5.86
CA TYR A 158 -17.60 15.98 -5.61
C TYR A 158 -18.02 15.18 -6.84
N SER A 159 -18.94 15.67 -7.68
CA SER A 159 -19.34 14.97 -8.91
C SER A 159 -18.17 14.76 -9.89
N LYS A 160 -17.30 15.76 -10.05
CA LYS A 160 -16.10 15.66 -10.88
C LYS A 160 -15.04 14.76 -10.25
N SER A 161 -14.86 14.87 -8.93
CA SER A 161 -13.92 14.04 -8.18
C SER A 161 -14.32 12.55 -8.19
N ILE A 162 -15.61 12.25 -7.96
CA ILE A 162 -16.19 10.90 -8.06
C ILE A 162 -15.91 10.30 -9.44
N LYS A 163 -16.17 11.05 -10.52
CA LYS A 163 -15.90 10.56 -11.87
C LYS A 163 -14.44 10.13 -12.04
N LEU A 164 -13.49 10.98 -11.61
CA LEU A 164 -12.06 10.68 -11.74
C LEU A 164 -11.63 9.52 -10.84
N TYR A 165 -12.06 9.47 -9.58
CA TYR A 165 -11.70 8.37 -8.68
C TYR A 165 -12.32 7.03 -9.11
N THR A 166 -13.50 7.04 -9.75
CA THR A 166 -14.08 5.84 -10.37
C THR A 166 -13.24 5.37 -11.55
N GLU A 167 -12.78 6.27 -12.43
CA GLU A 167 -11.86 5.91 -13.53
C GLU A 167 -10.50 5.37 -13.03
N LEU A 168 -10.11 5.73 -11.81
CA LEU A 168 -8.90 5.25 -11.12
C LEU A 168 -9.13 3.98 -10.29
N ASN A 169 -10.34 3.40 -10.30
CA ASN A 169 -10.76 2.26 -9.48
C ASN A 169 -10.54 2.48 -7.97
N GLN A 170 -10.55 3.72 -7.49
CA GLN A 170 -10.40 4.04 -6.07
C GLN A 170 -11.77 4.01 -5.36
N HIS A 171 -12.38 2.83 -5.31
CA HIS A 171 -13.76 2.67 -4.85
C HIS A 171 -13.99 3.12 -3.40
N GLU A 172 -13.01 2.98 -2.50
CA GLU A 172 -13.15 3.47 -1.12
C GLU A 172 -13.30 5.00 -1.08
N LYS A 173 -12.48 5.72 -1.87
CA LYS A 173 -12.59 7.17 -2.02
C LYS A 173 -13.89 7.59 -2.66
N VAL A 174 -14.36 6.86 -3.68
CA VAL A 174 -15.66 7.11 -4.29
C VAL A 174 -16.79 6.96 -3.25
N GLY A 175 -16.75 5.91 -2.43
CA GLY A 175 -17.70 5.71 -1.33
C GLY A 175 -17.67 6.85 -0.30
N ASP A 176 -16.48 7.32 0.07
CA ASP A 176 -16.28 8.45 0.98
C ASP A 176 -16.91 9.75 0.42
N LEU A 177 -16.76 9.99 -0.87
CA LEU A 177 -17.35 11.15 -1.53
C LEU A 177 -18.87 11.06 -1.65
N TYR A 178 -19.43 9.88 -1.95
CA TYR A 178 -20.89 9.69 -1.93
C TYR A 178 -21.47 9.93 -0.55
N LYS A 179 -20.77 9.53 0.52
CA LYS A 179 -21.15 9.84 1.90
C LYS A 179 -21.17 11.35 2.16
N LYS A 180 -20.19 12.12 1.65
CA LYS A 180 -20.16 13.59 1.78
C LYS A 180 -21.34 14.30 1.13
N ILE A 181 -21.97 13.69 0.12
CA ILE A 181 -23.18 14.20 -0.53
C ILE A 181 -24.47 13.49 -0.07
N ASN A 182 -24.41 12.75 1.04
CA ASN A 182 -25.53 12.02 1.65
C ASN A 182 -26.17 10.94 0.75
N ASP A 183 -25.47 10.45 -0.27
CA ASP A 183 -25.90 9.30 -1.08
C ASP A 183 -25.39 8.01 -0.44
N THR A 184 -26.08 7.58 0.62
CA THR A 184 -25.68 6.41 1.40
C THR A 184 -25.75 5.11 0.60
N GLY A 185 -26.70 4.98 -0.33
CA GLY A 185 -26.85 3.81 -1.18
C GLY A 185 -25.64 3.60 -2.10
N LYS A 186 -25.22 4.64 -2.83
CA LYS A 186 -24.02 4.56 -3.67
C LYS A 186 -22.74 4.44 -2.85
N ALA A 187 -22.68 5.09 -1.69
CA ALA A 187 -21.55 4.92 -0.78
C ALA A 187 -21.38 3.45 -0.36
N GLN A 188 -22.47 2.80 0.10
CA GLN A 188 -22.47 1.39 0.48
C GLN A 188 -22.10 0.47 -0.68
N HIS A 189 -22.62 0.73 -1.88
CA HIS A 189 -22.27 -0.04 -3.07
C HIS A 189 -20.74 -0.02 -3.33
N HIS A 190 -20.13 1.17 -3.32
CA HIS A 190 -18.69 1.27 -3.56
C HIS A 190 -17.84 0.70 -2.42
N TYR A 191 -18.26 0.83 -1.16
CA TYR A 191 -17.58 0.14 -0.07
C TYR A 191 -17.69 -1.38 -0.20
N GLN A 192 -18.81 -1.91 -0.68
CA GLN A 192 -18.98 -3.34 -0.89
C GLN A 192 -18.00 -3.88 -1.93
N ILE A 193 -17.75 -3.15 -3.02
CA ILE A 193 -16.72 -3.53 -4.01
C ILE A 193 -15.35 -3.73 -3.34
N VAL A 194 -14.95 -2.78 -2.48
CA VAL A 194 -13.66 -2.88 -1.76
C VAL A 194 -13.66 -4.00 -0.72
N VAL A 195 -14.80 -4.24 -0.06
CA VAL A 195 -14.95 -5.40 0.83
C VAL A 195 -14.73 -6.70 0.06
N ASP A 196 -15.33 -6.84 -1.12
CA ASP A 196 -15.23 -8.04 -1.94
C ASP A 196 -13.78 -8.25 -2.40
N GLU A 197 -13.10 -7.21 -2.87
CA GLU A 197 -11.66 -7.25 -3.20
C GLU A 197 -10.78 -7.68 -2.01
N TYR A 198 -11.07 -7.20 -0.81
CA TYR A 198 -10.33 -7.62 0.39
C TYR A 198 -10.64 -9.08 0.76
N VAL A 199 -11.89 -9.52 0.62
CA VAL A 199 -12.28 -10.91 0.90
C VAL A 199 -11.62 -11.87 -0.08
N GLU A 200 -11.58 -11.55 -1.37
CA GLU A 200 -10.88 -12.34 -2.40
C GLU A 200 -9.39 -12.52 -2.08
N ARG A 201 -8.77 -11.50 -1.45
CA ARG A 201 -7.37 -11.53 -1.01
C ARG A 201 -7.17 -12.10 0.40
N ASN A 202 -8.21 -12.68 1.03
CA ASN A 202 -8.21 -13.17 2.41
C ASN A 202 -7.87 -12.09 3.46
N GLN A 203 -8.05 -10.81 3.16
CA GLN A 203 -7.79 -9.67 4.05
C GLN A 203 -9.01 -9.35 4.93
N TYR A 204 -9.48 -10.35 5.68
CA TYR A 204 -10.72 -10.28 6.46
C TYR A 204 -10.78 -9.14 7.48
N VAL A 205 -9.65 -8.84 8.15
CA VAL A 205 -9.57 -7.71 9.08
C VAL A 205 -9.87 -6.39 8.36
N LYS A 206 -9.25 -6.13 7.20
CA LYS A 206 -9.49 -4.90 6.42
C LYS A 206 -10.94 -4.80 5.94
N ALA A 207 -11.47 -5.88 5.40
CA ALA A 207 -12.86 -5.96 4.97
C ALA A 207 -13.84 -5.66 6.14
N SER A 208 -13.60 -6.24 7.31
CA SER A 208 -14.43 -6.01 8.51
C SER A 208 -14.40 -4.54 8.97
N LEU A 209 -13.28 -3.83 8.78
CA LEU A 209 -13.15 -2.43 9.14
C LEU A 209 -14.01 -1.54 8.26
N LEU A 210 -14.19 -1.85 6.98
CA LEU A 210 -15.13 -1.12 6.12
C LEU A 210 -16.56 -1.32 6.58
N TYR A 211 -16.98 -2.56 6.84
CA TYR A 211 -18.32 -2.82 7.39
C TYR A 211 -18.56 -2.07 8.69
N ARG A 212 -17.64 -2.16 9.65
CA ARG A 212 -17.79 -1.53 10.96
C ARG A 212 -17.72 -0.01 10.91
N LYS A 213 -16.70 0.56 10.26
CA LYS A 213 -16.40 2.01 10.34
C LYS A 213 -17.06 2.85 9.26
N LYS A 214 -17.24 2.30 8.05
CA LYS A 214 -17.76 3.05 6.90
C LYS A 214 -19.25 2.77 6.65
N MET A 215 -19.68 1.51 6.85
CA MET A 215 -21.06 1.07 6.60
C MET A 215 -21.91 0.90 7.87
N ASN A 216 -21.32 1.03 9.06
CA ASN A 216 -21.98 0.82 10.35
C ASN A 216 -22.70 -0.54 10.48
N ASN A 217 -22.14 -1.59 9.87
CA ASN A 217 -22.69 -2.93 9.87
C ASN A 217 -21.79 -3.89 10.69
N ILE A 218 -21.91 -3.81 12.02
CA ILE A 218 -21.15 -4.66 12.95
C ILE A 218 -21.43 -6.17 12.73
N PRO A 219 -22.69 -6.62 12.51
CA PRO A 219 -22.96 -8.03 12.25
C PRO A 219 -22.20 -8.59 11.03
N ALA A 220 -22.16 -7.85 9.91
CA ALA A 220 -21.39 -8.27 8.73
C ALA A 220 -19.88 -8.28 8.99
N ALA A 221 -19.36 -7.30 9.73
CA ALA A 221 -17.96 -7.27 10.15
C ALA A 221 -17.59 -8.51 10.98
N ASN A 222 -18.43 -8.85 11.98
CA ASN A 222 -18.25 -10.03 12.82
C ASN A 222 -18.28 -11.33 12.01
N LYS A 223 -19.21 -11.45 11.04
CA LYS A 223 -19.27 -12.62 10.15
C LYS A 223 -17.96 -12.83 9.39
N LEU A 224 -17.35 -11.77 8.86
CA LEU A 224 -16.07 -11.86 8.16
C LEU A 224 -14.91 -12.22 9.09
N LEU A 225 -14.86 -11.63 10.28
CA LEU A 225 -13.81 -11.92 11.26
C LEU A 225 -13.87 -13.38 11.72
N LEU A 226 -15.07 -13.90 11.98
CA LEU A 226 -15.27 -15.30 12.32
C LEU A 226 -14.90 -16.23 11.15
N LYS A 227 -15.19 -15.83 9.91
CA LYS A 227 -14.73 -16.57 8.72
C LYS A 227 -13.20 -16.63 8.67
N GLY A 228 -12.51 -15.52 8.89
CA GLY A 228 -11.03 -15.48 8.92
C GLY A 228 -10.42 -16.34 10.02
N TRP A 229 -11.06 -16.40 11.19
CA TRP A 229 -10.69 -17.36 12.25
C TRP A 229 -10.81 -18.81 11.78
N THR A 230 -11.99 -19.20 11.28
CA THR A 230 -12.29 -20.57 10.85
C THR A 230 -11.41 -21.03 9.70
N GLU A 231 -11.10 -20.16 8.74
CA GLU A 231 -10.25 -20.47 7.59
C GLU A 231 -8.74 -20.33 7.88
N ASN A 232 -8.38 -20.04 9.12
CA ASN A 232 -7.01 -19.79 9.56
C ASN A 232 -6.29 -18.71 8.71
N LYS A 233 -7.02 -17.65 8.33
CA LYS A 233 -6.51 -16.50 7.56
C LYS A 233 -6.38 -15.31 8.49
N ASP A 234 -5.16 -15.07 8.97
CA ASP A 234 -4.87 -14.04 9.97
C ASP A 234 -5.77 -14.19 11.21
N ALA A 235 -5.92 -15.44 11.67
CA ALA A 235 -6.94 -15.85 12.64
C ALA A 235 -6.87 -15.07 13.95
N VAL A 236 -5.67 -14.91 14.52
CA VAL A 236 -5.47 -14.19 15.79
C VAL A 236 -5.93 -12.75 15.68
N ASN A 237 -5.56 -12.04 14.62
CA ASN A 237 -6.01 -10.66 14.43
C ASN A 237 -7.52 -10.58 14.14
N CYS A 238 -8.08 -11.57 13.44
CA CYS A 238 -9.53 -11.64 13.24
C CYS A 238 -10.30 -11.80 14.56
N ALA A 239 -9.87 -12.73 15.42
CA ALA A 239 -10.47 -12.93 16.74
C ALA A 239 -10.30 -11.71 17.65
N ASN A 240 -9.11 -11.11 17.68
CA ASN A 240 -8.87 -9.87 18.44
C ASN A 240 -9.79 -8.72 17.99
N ASN A 241 -9.97 -8.54 16.68
CA ASN A 241 -10.87 -7.51 16.14
C ASN A 241 -12.34 -7.81 16.41
N TYR A 242 -12.72 -9.09 16.48
CA TYR A 242 -14.07 -9.53 16.83
C TYR A 242 -14.37 -9.22 18.31
N LEU A 243 -13.48 -9.63 19.22
CA LEU A 243 -13.63 -9.40 20.66
C LEU A 243 -13.55 -7.90 21.03
N ALA A 244 -12.87 -7.09 20.22
CA ALA A 244 -12.85 -5.63 20.39
C ALA A 244 -14.21 -4.93 20.20
N ASN A 245 -15.25 -5.63 19.73
CA ASN A 245 -16.60 -5.08 19.64
C ASN A 245 -17.39 -5.15 20.95
N PHE A 246 -16.90 -5.89 21.95
CA PHE A 246 -17.52 -6.02 23.27
C PHE A 246 -16.88 -4.99 24.22
N LYS A 247 -17.68 -4.03 24.68
CA LYS A 247 -17.21 -2.87 25.44
C LYS A 247 -17.34 -3.02 26.96
N ASP A 248 -18.17 -3.94 27.40
CA ASP A 248 -18.41 -4.23 28.80
C ASP A 248 -17.75 -5.54 29.23
N LYS A 249 -17.25 -5.59 30.46
CA LYS A 249 -16.52 -6.74 31.02
C LYS A 249 -17.35 -8.02 30.97
N ALA A 250 -18.65 -7.94 31.31
CA ALA A 250 -19.53 -9.10 31.40
C ALA A 250 -19.82 -9.72 30.02
N ALA A 251 -20.09 -8.92 28.99
CA ALA A 251 -20.29 -9.41 27.64
C ALA A 251 -18.98 -9.94 27.03
N LEU A 252 -17.85 -9.27 27.29
CA LEU A 252 -16.55 -9.78 26.85
C LEU A 252 -16.25 -11.14 27.48
N GLN A 253 -16.46 -11.29 28.79
CA GLN A 253 -16.29 -12.56 29.49
C GLN A 253 -17.18 -13.66 28.90
N LYS A 254 -18.48 -13.38 28.78
CA LYS A 254 -19.44 -14.31 28.18
C LYS A 254 -19.02 -14.73 26.77
N GLU A 255 -18.59 -13.78 25.95
CA GLU A 255 -18.16 -14.07 24.59
C GLU A 255 -16.87 -14.89 24.55
N ILE A 256 -15.87 -14.60 25.38
CA ILE A 256 -14.62 -15.39 25.44
C ILE A 256 -14.94 -16.86 25.77
N HIS A 257 -15.83 -17.12 26.73
CA HIS A 257 -16.27 -18.49 27.05
C HIS A 257 -16.97 -19.16 25.86
N GLN A 258 -17.89 -18.45 25.20
CA GLN A 258 -18.59 -18.96 24.02
C GLN A 258 -17.63 -19.21 22.85
N PHE A 259 -16.64 -18.33 22.67
CA PHE A 259 -15.62 -18.46 21.64
C PHE A 259 -14.74 -19.69 21.88
N LYS A 260 -14.29 -19.91 23.12
CA LYS A 260 -13.57 -21.13 23.50
C LYS A 260 -14.42 -22.37 23.18
N ALA A 261 -15.65 -22.42 23.70
CA ALA A 261 -16.50 -23.60 23.59
C ALA A 261 -16.91 -23.93 22.16
N ALA A 262 -17.22 -22.92 21.33
CA ALA A 262 -17.78 -23.13 20.00
C ALA A 262 -16.74 -23.11 18.87
N ARG A 263 -15.56 -22.51 19.08
CA ARG A 263 -14.63 -22.18 17.98
C ARG A 263 -13.18 -22.55 18.25
N THR A 264 -12.87 -23.08 19.43
CA THR A 264 -11.54 -23.58 19.76
C THR A 264 -11.54 -25.09 19.75
N HIS A 265 -10.57 -25.68 19.04
CA HIS A 265 -10.32 -27.10 18.93
C HIS A 265 -8.81 -27.34 18.90
N GLU A 266 -8.36 -28.59 18.99
CA GLU A 266 -6.92 -28.91 19.19
C GLU A 266 -5.96 -28.31 18.16
N GLY A 267 -6.47 -28.05 16.94
CA GLY A 267 -5.71 -27.46 15.84
C GLY A 267 -5.49 -25.94 15.94
N ASN A 268 -6.27 -25.23 16.77
CA ASN A 268 -6.19 -23.77 16.90
C ASN A 268 -6.05 -23.26 18.35
N GLU A 269 -5.85 -24.16 19.32
CA GLU A 269 -5.65 -23.81 20.74
C GLU A 269 -4.51 -22.80 20.94
N ARG A 270 -3.45 -22.88 20.14
CA ARG A 270 -2.32 -21.94 20.24
C ARG A 270 -2.74 -20.54 19.81
N GLN A 271 -3.41 -20.43 18.68
CA GLN A 271 -3.93 -19.16 18.19
C GLN A 271 -4.91 -18.56 19.20
N PHE A 272 -5.75 -19.39 19.84
CA PHE A 272 -6.68 -18.91 20.85
C PHE A 272 -5.94 -18.43 22.11
N LEU A 273 -4.91 -19.15 22.55
CA LEU A 273 -4.04 -18.69 23.63
C LEU A 273 -3.35 -17.36 23.28
N GLU A 274 -2.88 -17.18 22.04
CA GLU A 274 -2.35 -15.90 21.56
C GLU A 274 -3.41 -14.78 21.65
N VAL A 275 -4.66 -15.03 21.26
CA VAL A 275 -5.79 -14.09 21.45
C VAL A 275 -5.96 -13.72 22.93
N LEU A 276 -5.94 -14.69 23.84
CA LEU A 276 -6.04 -14.45 25.28
C LEU A 276 -4.91 -13.53 25.78
N THR A 277 -3.68 -13.64 25.25
CA THR A 277 -2.59 -12.73 25.64
C THR A 277 -2.86 -11.28 25.26
N HIS A 278 -3.60 -11.04 24.16
CA HIS A 278 -3.99 -9.70 23.73
C HIS A 278 -5.14 -9.17 24.57
N GLU A 279 -6.15 -10.00 24.84
CA GLU A 279 -7.30 -9.62 25.68
C GLU A 279 -6.86 -9.32 27.12
N TYR A 280 -5.96 -10.11 27.70
CA TYR A 280 -5.48 -9.93 29.09
C TYR A 280 -4.85 -8.55 29.36
N LYS A 281 -4.32 -7.89 28.33
CA LYS A 281 -3.71 -6.56 28.43
C LYS A 281 -4.73 -5.42 28.50
N LYS A 282 -6.01 -5.68 28.20
CA LYS A 282 -7.05 -4.64 28.20
C LYS A 282 -7.53 -4.34 29.61
N ASP A 283 -7.91 -3.09 29.86
CA ASP A 283 -8.42 -2.66 31.17
C ASP A 283 -9.76 -3.34 31.52
N ILE A 284 -10.62 -3.54 30.52
CA ILE A 284 -11.94 -4.18 30.70
C ILE A 284 -11.87 -5.71 30.85
N ALA A 285 -10.68 -6.30 30.77
CA ALA A 285 -10.52 -7.74 30.65
C ALA A 285 -10.92 -8.49 31.93
N PRO A 286 -11.63 -9.63 31.81
CA PRO A 286 -11.81 -10.59 32.90
C PRO A 286 -10.50 -11.36 33.15
N LYS A 287 -9.56 -10.72 33.87
CA LYS A 287 -8.18 -11.20 34.00
C LYS A 287 -8.09 -12.58 34.67
N GLU A 288 -8.83 -12.80 35.75
CA GLU A 288 -8.82 -14.07 36.49
C GLU A 288 -9.29 -15.22 35.58
N GLU A 289 -10.39 -15.02 34.86
CA GLU A 289 -10.97 -16.03 33.97
C GLU A 289 -10.11 -16.29 32.73
N ILE A 290 -9.52 -15.24 32.15
CA ILE A 290 -8.55 -15.40 31.05
C ILE A 290 -7.33 -16.19 31.52
N GLN A 291 -6.84 -15.92 32.73
CA GLN A 291 -5.68 -16.60 33.30
C GLN A 291 -5.96 -18.08 33.59
N GLU A 292 -7.11 -18.40 34.18
CA GLU A 292 -7.55 -19.79 34.39
C GLU A 292 -7.64 -20.53 33.04
N MET A 293 -8.27 -19.91 32.06
CA MET A 293 -8.41 -20.47 30.71
C MET A 293 -7.06 -20.70 30.02
N ALA A 294 -6.10 -19.79 30.21
CA ALA A 294 -4.74 -19.92 29.71
C ALA A 294 -3.99 -21.08 30.38
N TYR A 295 -4.11 -21.24 31.70
CA TYR A 295 -3.48 -22.34 32.44
C TYR A 295 -4.01 -23.71 32.01
N GLU A 296 -5.31 -23.83 31.77
CA GLU A 296 -5.91 -25.06 31.23
C GLU A 296 -5.31 -25.41 29.85
N LEU A 297 -5.23 -24.45 28.93
CA LEU A 297 -4.69 -24.68 27.58
C LEU A 297 -3.20 -25.03 27.61
N ILE A 298 -2.42 -24.35 28.45
CA ILE A 298 -0.98 -24.56 28.58
C ILE A 298 -0.69 -25.90 29.24
N SER A 299 -1.40 -26.26 30.30
CA SER A 299 -1.22 -27.55 30.99
C SER A 299 -1.55 -28.73 30.09
N LYS A 300 -2.65 -28.65 29.31
CA LYS A 300 -3.00 -29.63 28.27
C LYS A 300 -1.87 -29.80 27.23
N ASN A 301 -1.13 -28.73 26.93
CA ASN A 301 -0.10 -28.70 25.89
C ASN A 301 1.33 -28.50 26.42
N HIS A 302 1.61 -28.86 27.68
CA HIS A 302 2.86 -28.51 28.37
C HIS A 302 4.15 -28.96 27.66
N LYS A 303 4.09 -30.02 26.83
CA LYS A 303 5.22 -30.52 26.02
C LYS A 303 5.57 -29.62 24.82
N LYS A 304 4.66 -28.72 24.42
CA LYS A 304 4.84 -27.80 23.29
C LYS A 304 5.43 -26.49 23.81
N TYR A 305 6.74 -26.29 23.63
CA TYR A 305 7.42 -25.05 24.05
C TYR A 305 6.71 -23.77 23.59
N GLY A 306 6.18 -23.75 22.36
CA GLY A 306 5.44 -22.59 21.84
C GLY A 306 4.25 -22.19 22.72
N MET A 307 3.53 -23.17 23.28
CA MET A 307 2.42 -22.93 24.22
C MET A 307 2.95 -22.46 25.57
N LEU A 308 3.94 -23.18 26.12
CA LEU A 308 4.53 -22.88 27.42
C LEU A 308 5.12 -21.45 27.47
N SER A 309 5.73 -20.99 26.36
CA SER A 309 6.34 -19.66 26.28
C SER A 309 5.36 -18.51 26.46
N LEU A 310 4.07 -18.71 26.14
CA LEU A 310 3.01 -17.71 26.27
C LEU A 310 2.59 -17.48 27.73
N LEU A 311 2.96 -18.38 28.65
CA LEU A 311 2.69 -18.25 30.09
C LEU A 311 3.22 -16.94 30.69
N ASN A 312 4.33 -16.44 30.14
CA ASN A 312 4.96 -15.18 30.55
C ASN A 312 4.07 -13.94 30.37
N HIS A 313 2.99 -14.04 29.58
CA HIS A 313 2.04 -12.94 29.41
C HIS A 313 1.01 -12.85 30.53
N PHE A 314 0.79 -13.94 31.27
CA PHE A 314 -0.20 -14.03 32.35
C PHE A 314 0.43 -14.01 33.74
N VAL A 315 1.72 -14.34 33.85
CA VAL A 315 2.49 -14.29 35.11
C VAL A 315 3.67 -13.36 34.92
N THR A 316 3.51 -12.10 35.32
CA THR A 316 4.53 -11.07 35.10
C THR A 316 5.59 -11.01 36.20
N ASP A 317 5.25 -11.45 37.40
CA ASP A 317 6.02 -11.15 38.62
C ASP A 317 6.98 -12.30 39.02
N ASP A 318 6.93 -13.43 38.32
CA ASP A 318 7.79 -14.58 38.57
C ASP A 318 9.00 -14.61 37.62
N SER A 319 10.15 -14.16 38.15
CA SER A 319 11.42 -14.20 37.42
C SER A 319 12.01 -15.61 37.27
N GLN A 320 11.63 -16.56 38.13
CA GLN A 320 12.09 -17.95 38.05
C GLN A 320 11.36 -18.69 36.93
N LEU A 321 10.06 -18.42 36.76
CA LEU A 321 9.26 -18.99 35.69
C LEU A 321 9.87 -18.79 34.29
N ARG A 322 10.37 -17.59 33.99
CA ARG A 322 11.05 -17.30 32.72
C ARG A 322 12.28 -18.19 32.51
N LYS A 323 13.06 -18.42 33.57
CA LYS A 323 14.26 -19.28 33.53
C LYS A 323 13.88 -20.73 33.31
N ASP A 324 12.81 -21.21 33.95
CA ASP A 324 12.37 -22.59 33.83
C ASP A 324 11.74 -22.90 32.47
N ILE A 325 10.98 -21.96 31.90
CA ILE A 325 10.50 -22.04 30.51
C ILE A 325 11.69 -22.15 29.54
N LEU A 326 12.73 -21.34 29.73
CA LEU A 326 13.93 -21.40 28.90
C LEU A 326 14.69 -22.73 29.04
N ARG A 327 14.84 -23.24 30.27
CA ARG A 327 15.44 -24.56 30.53
C ARG A 327 14.65 -25.69 29.88
N HIS A 328 13.32 -25.60 29.86
CA HIS A 328 12.47 -26.57 29.18
C HIS A 328 12.71 -26.58 27.65
N LYS A 329 13.01 -25.41 27.05
CA LYS A 329 13.39 -25.31 25.63
C LYS A 329 14.65 -26.11 25.30
N THR A 330 15.66 -26.03 26.17
CA THR A 330 17.00 -26.57 25.94
C THR A 330 17.15 -28.06 26.27
N LYS A 331 16.15 -28.68 26.92
CA LYS A 331 16.14 -30.12 27.25
C LYS A 331 15.62 -31.01 26.10
N LYS A 332 15.62 -30.51 24.87
CA LYS A 332 15.24 -31.28 23.67
C LYS A 332 16.44 -31.87 22.96
#